data_AF-A0A960V556-F1
#
_entry.id   AF-A0A960V556-F1
#
_cell.length_a   1.000
_cell.length_b   1.000
_cell.length_c   1.000
_cell.angle_alpha   90.00
_cell.angle_beta   90.00
_cell.angle_gamma   90.00
#
_symmetry.space_group_name_H-M   'P 1'
#
loop_
_entity.id
_entity.type
_entity.pdbx_description
1 polymer ?
#
loop_
_entity_poly.entity_id
_entity_poly.type
_entity_poly.pdbx_seq_one_letter_code
_entity_poly.pdbx_strand_id
1 'polypeptide(L)'
;MDFKDLQNANNYNEWLDIAYKIDKEAGKIQWREDEESELFHSKLMREHISRFKDLINQKKAKELIYLVQESLSRHFSELNNLELYSYALSGTKFIISEYFQLIEESINFITDNKIEGISRNEKIRILSEGNRVHGNTA
;
A
#
# COMPACT_ATOMS: atom_id res chain seq x y z
N MET A 1 2.88 24.94 14.06
CA MET A 1 2.95 25.13 12.60
C MET A 1 1.53 25.41 12.08
N ASP A 2 1.30 26.24 11.04
CA ASP A 2 -0.05 26.65 10.61
C ASP A 2 -0.42 26.03 9.25
N PHE A 3 -1.71 25.79 8.99
CA PHE A 3 -2.22 25.32 7.69
C PHE A 3 -1.88 26.27 6.53
N LYS A 4 -1.58 27.54 6.82
CA LYS A 4 -1.05 28.50 5.84
C LYS A 4 0.32 28.09 5.30
N ASP A 5 1.13 27.41 6.11
CA ASP A 5 2.45 26.94 5.70
C ASP A 5 2.33 25.87 4.59
N LEU A 6 1.27 25.06 4.59
CA LEU A 6 0.99 24.07 3.53
C LEU A 6 0.77 24.74 2.16
N GLN A 7 0.13 25.91 2.12
CA GLN A 7 -0.14 26.63 0.87
C GLN A 7 1.12 27.25 0.27
N ASN A 8 2.15 27.46 1.09
CA ASN A 8 3.43 28.06 0.68
C ASN A 8 4.51 27.03 0.36
N ALA A 9 4.21 25.73 0.48
CA ALA A 9 5.16 24.67 0.15
C ALA A 9 5.51 24.70 -1.35
N ASN A 10 6.80 24.64 -1.65
CA ASN A 10 7.31 24.73 -3.02
C ASN A 10 7.23 23.41 -3.78
N ASN A 11 7.11 22.30 -3.05
CA ASN A 11 7.02 20.95 -3.60
C ASN A 11 6.34 20.00 -2.61
N TYR A 12 6.04 18.80 -3.10
CA TYR A 12 5.37 17.77 -2.31
C TYR A 12 6.13 17.35 -1.05
N ASN A 13 7.46 17.23 -1.10
CA ASN A 13 8.25 16.81 0.06
C ASN A 13 8.17 17.86 1.18
N GLU A 14 8.29 19.14 0.82
CA GLU A 14 8.12 20.24 1.77
C GLU A 14 6.70 20.27 2.35
N TRP A 15 5.68 20.08 1.50
CA TRP A 15 4.29 19.98 1.94
C TRP A 15 4.10 18.83 2.94
N LEU A 16 4.67 17.66 2.65
CA LEU A 16 4.56 16.46 3.48
C LEU A 16 5.26 16.65 4.83
N ASP A 17 6.43 17.29 4.85
CA ASP A 17 7.17 17.61 6.07
C ASP A 17 6.36 18.57 6.97
N ILE A 18 5.69 19.56 6.37
CA ILE A 18 4.80 20.49 7.09
C ILE A 18 3.57 19.75 7.61
N ALA A 19 2.92 18.94 6.77
CA ALA A 19 1.75 18.13 7.13
C ALA A 19 2.06 17.19 8.31
N TYR A 20 3.22 16.52 8.28
CA TYR A 20 3.66 15.63 9.35
C TYR A 20 3.87 16.37 10.66
N LYS A 21 4.46 17.57 10.64
CA LYS A 21 4.64 18.40 11.85
C LYS A 21 3.30 18.85 12.43
N ILE A 22 2.34 19.24 11.59
CA ILE A 22 0.97 19.58 12.02
C ILE A 22 0.30 18.36 12.67
N ASP A 23 0.37 17.19 12.03
CA ASP A 23 -0.19 15.96 12.59
C ASP A 23 0.47 15.57 13.92
N LYS A 24 1.79 15.78 14.06
CA LYS A 24 2.54 15.52 15.28
C LYS A 24 2.11 16.43 16.42
N GLU A 25 1.96 17.73 16.17
CA GLU A 25 1.45 18.70 17.16
C GLU A 25 0.01 18.36 17.57
N ALA A 26 -0.80 17.85 16.65
CA ALA A 26 -2.20 17.46 16.88
C ALA A 26 -2.38 16.05 17.47
N GLY A 27 -1.31 15.28 17.71
CA GLY A 27 -1.39 13.92 18.24
C GLY A 27 -1.95 12.88 17.26
N LYS A 28 -1.93 13.17 15.96
CA LYS A 28 -2.46 12.29 14.90
C LYS A 28 -1.45 11.24 14.44
N ILE A 29 -0.17 11.43 14.74
CA ILE A 29 0.86 10.42 14.44
C ILE A 29 0.61 9.14 15.24
N GLN A 30 0.16 9.26 16.48
CA GLN A 30 -0.19 8.11 17.33
C GLN A 30 -1.28 7.25 16.67
N TRP A 31 -2.27 7.87 16.03
CA TRP A 31 -3.29 7.13 15.28
C TRP A 31 -2.69 6.42 14.05
N ARG A 32 -1.70 7.01 13.38
CA ARG A 32 -1.01 6.37 12.24
C ARG A 32 -0.14 5.20 12.68
N GLU A 33 0.46 5.29 13.87
CA GLU A 33 1.30 4.27 14.51
C GLU A 33 0.48 3.11 15.06
N ASP A 34 -0.72 3.39 15.58
CA ASP A 34 -1.64 2.36 16.04
C ASP A 34 -2.12 1.50 14.85
N GLU A 35 -1.76 0.23 14.87
CA GLU A 35 -2.12 -0.71 13.82
C GLU A 35 -3.58 -1.15 13.91
N GLU A 36 -4.17 -1.12 15.11
CA GLU A 36 -5.54 -1.57 15.34
C GLU A 36 -6.54 -0.63 14.66
N SER A 37 -7.58 -1.24 14.09
CA SER A 37 -8.62 -0.54 13.36
C SER A 37 -9.86 -1.41 13.23
N GLU A 38 -11.04 -0.79 13.33
CA GLU A 38 -12.30 -1.46 13.00
C GLU A 38 -12.55 -1.49 11.49
N LEU A 39 -11.78 -0.72 10.71
CA LEU A 39 -11.96 -0.56 9.26
C LEU A 39 -11.23 -1.62 8.43
N PHE A 40 -10.30 -2.37 9.03
CA PHE A 40 -9.60 -3.49 8.40
C PHE A 40 -9.09 -4.46 9.46
N HIS A 41 -8.81 -5.70 9.07
CA HIS A 41 -8.28 -6.71 9.98
C HIS A 41 -6.76 -6.63 10.12
N SER A 42 -6.26 -5.90 11.12
CA SER A 42 -4.82 -5.62 11.32
C SER A 42 -3.97 -6.89 11.42
N LYS A 43 -4.47 -7.93 12.09
CA LYS A 43 -3.79 -9.22 12.18
C LYS A 43 -3.60 -9.88 10.81
N LEU A 44 -4.64 -9.93 9.99
CA LEU A 44 -4.57 -10.51 8.63
C LEU A 44 -3.62 -9.69 7.75
N MET A 45 -3.64 -8.36 7.89
CA MET A 45 -2.70 -7.49 7.17
C MET A 45 -1.25 -7.78 7.55
N ARG A 46 -0.95 -7.95 8.85
CA ARG A 46 0.39 -8.35 9.30
C ARG A 46 0.83 -9.70 8.76
N GLU A 47 -0.08 -10.67 8.71
CA GLU A 47 0.19 -11.97 8.09
C GLU A 47 0.53 -11.83 6.60
N HIS A 48 -0.20 -10.99 5.85
CA HIS A 48 0.10 -10.73 4.44
C HIS A 48 1.43 -10.00 4.25
N ILE A 49 1.71 -8.97 5.05
CA ILE A 49 2.99 -8.25 5.05
C ILE A 49 4.16 -9.23 5.25
N SER A 50 4.05 -10.13 6.22
CA SER A 50 5.07 -11.16 6.46
C SER A 50 5.27 -12.06 5.25
N ARG A 51 4.16 -12.55 4.66
CA ARG A 51 4.21 -13.40 3.46
C ARG A 51 4.86 -12.70 2.27
N PHE A 52 4.55 -11.42 2.04
CA PHE A 52 5.20 -10.62 1.00
C PHE A 52 6.72 -10.56 1.20
N LYS A 53 7.16 -10.16 2.40
CA LYS A 53 8.59 -10.08 2.74
C LYS A 53 9.29 -11.43 2.55
N ASP A 54 8.68 -12.52 3.02
CA ASP A 54 9.25 -13.86 2.92
C ASP A 54 9.42 -14.31 1.47
N LEU A 55 8.41 -14.08 0.63
CA LEU A 55 8.45 -14.47 -0.79
C LEU A 55 9.47 -13.64 -1.58
N ILE A 56 9.57 -12.34 -1.32
CA ILE A 56 10.60 -11.47 -1.90
C ILE A 56 12.00 -11.95 -1.49
N ASN A 57 12.23 -12.17 -0.20
CA ASN A 57 13.51 -12.64 0.33
C ASN A 57 13.93 -14.00 -0.23
N GLN A 58 12.97 -14.92 -0.37
CA GLN A 58 13.20 -16.25 -0.94
C GLN A 58 13.22 -16.27 -2.48
N LYS A 59 13.00 -15.12 -3.13
CA LYS A 59 12.92 -14.98 -4.60
C LYS A 59 11.88 -15.89 -5.25
N LYS A 60 10.79 -16.16 -4.53
CA LYS A 60 9.68 -17.04 -4.95
C LYS A 60 8.68 -16.28 -5.84
N ALA A 61 9.11 -15.96 -7.05
CA ALA A 61 8.37 -15.06 -7.95
C ALA A 61 6.99 -15.59 -8.38
N LYS A 62 6.82 -16.92 -8.52
CA LYS A 62 5.53 -17.52 -8.93
C LYS A 62 4.49 -17.40 -7.82
N GLU A 63 4.88 -17.67 -6.59
CA GLU A 63 4.04 -17.53 -5.41
C GLU A 63 3.72 -16.07 -5.13
N LEU A 64 4.69 -15.17 -5.35
CA LEU A 64 4.51 -13.74 -5.19
C LEU A 64 3.43 -13.19 -6.14
N ILE A 65 3.38 -13.69 -7.38
CA ILE A 65 2.33 -13.36 -8.35
C ILE A 65 0.94 -13.62 -7.76
N TYR A 66 0.72 -14.81 -7.20
CA TYR A 66 -0.59 -15.17 -6.65
C TYR A 66 -0.98 -14.29 -5.46
N LEU A 67 0.00 -13.99 -4.59
CA LEU A 67 -0.23 -13.12 -3.44
C LEU A 67 -0.56 -11.68 -3.86
N VAL A 68 0.10 -11.15 -4.89
CA VAL A 68 -0.23 -9.83 -5.47
C VAL A 68 -1.66 -9.83 -6.02
N GLN A 69 -2.06 -10.86 -6.79
CA GLN A 69 -3.41 -10.95 -7.35
C GLN A 69 -4.49 -11.04 -6.26
N GLU A 70 -4.27 -11.84 -5.22
CA GLU A 70 -5.15 -11.93 -4.06
C GLU A 70 -5.28 -10.57 -3.36
N SER A 71 -4.15 -9.91 -3.15
CA SER A 71 -4.07 -8.62 -2.46
C SER A 71 -4.80 -7.51 -3.20
N LEU A 72 -4.61 -7.43 -4.52
CA LEU A 72 -5.32 -6.49 -5.36
C LEU A 72 -6.81 -6.81 -5.38
N SER A 73 -7.22 -8.07 -5.58
CA SER A 73 -8.64 -8.40 -5.73
C SER A 73 -9.48 -8.30 -4.45
N ARG A 74 -8.94 -8.69 -3.28
CA ARG A 74 -9.72 -8.84 -2.03
C ARG A 74 -9.55 -7.69 -1.06
N HIS A 75 -8.32 -7.23 -0.84
CA HIS A 75 -8.03 -6.27 0.22
C HIS A 75 -8.10 -4.82 -0.26
N PHE A 76 -7.98 -4.59 -1.57
CA PHE A 76 -7.96 -3.24 -2.11
C PHE A 76 -9.25 -2.44 -1.84
N SER A 77 -10.41 -3.08 -1.86
CA SER A 77 -11.69 -2.41 -1.57
C SER A 77 -11.81 -1.96 -0.11
N GLU A 78 -11.40 -2.81 0.84
CA GLU A 78 -11.40 -2.50 2.28
C GLU A 78 -10.44 -1.34 2.59
N LEU A 79 -9.26 -1.34 1.96
CA LEU A 79 -8.23 -0.33 2.18
C LEU A 79 -8.45 0.96 1.40
N ASN A 80 -9.52 1.07 0.62
CA ASN A 80 -9.94 2.31 -0.05
C ASN A 80 -11.00 3.10 0.71
N ASN A 81 -11.29 2.73 1.97
CA ASN A 81 -12.19 3.51 2.81
C ASN A 81 -11.62 4.93 3.04
N LEU A 82 -12.36 5.97 2.63
CA LEU A 82 -11.97 7.38 2.73
C LEU A 82 -11.60 7.81 4.15
N GLU A 83 -12.19 7.20 5.16
CA GLU A 83 -11.93 7.52 6.57
C GLU A 83 -10.49 7.18 6.97
N LEU A 84 -9.87 6.18 6.32
CA LEU A 84 -8.46 5.84 6.51
C LEU A 84 -7.50 6.90 5.95
N TYR A 85 -7.97 7.85 5.14
CA TYR A 85 -7.12 8.85 4.48
C TYR A 85 -7.46 10.29 4.89
N SER A 86 -8.52 10.50 5.66
CA SER A 86 -8.97 11.84 6.09
C SER A 86 -8.48 12.23 7.48
N TYR A 87 -8.03 11.27 8.29
CA TYR A 87 -7.68 11.52 9.69
C TYR A 87 -6.42 12.38 9.86
N ALA A 88 -5.34 12.02 9.16
CA ALA A 88 -4.05 12.69 9.21
C ALA A 88 -3.70 13.29 7.84
N LEU A 89 -3.09 14.47 7.85
CA LEU A 89 -2.69 15.17 6.61
C LEU A 89 -1.58 14.43 5.88
N SER A 90 -0.65 13.87 6.64
CA SER A 90 0.56 13.20 6.15
C SER A 90 0.34 11.75 5.69
N GLY A 91 -0.92 11.32 5.57
CA GLY A 91 -1.32 10.04 4.99
C GLY A 91 -2.10 9.14 5.95
N THR A 92 -2.21 7.88 5.58
CA THR A 92 -2.93 6.84 6.33
C THR A 92 -2.08 6.17 7.41
N LYS A 93 -2.63 5.15 8.09
CA LYS A 93 -1.92 4.30 9.04
C LYS A 93 -0.68 3.65 8.40
N PHE A 94 0.41 3.57 9.15
CA PHE A 94 1.70 3.11 8.61
C PHE A 94 1.66 1.65 8.12
N ILE A 95 0.89 0.79 8.78
CA ILE A 95 0.71 -0.60 8.35
C ILE A 95 0.11 -0.71 6.94
N ILE A 96 -0.81 0.20 6.58
CA ILE A 96 -1.41 0.27 5.25
C ILE A 96 -0.36 0.75 4.23
N SER A 97 0.40 1.78 4.57
CA SER A 97 1.49 2.28 3.71
C SER A 97 2.55 1.19 3.45
N GLU A 98 2.96 0.46 4.49
CA GLU A 98 3.90 -0.66 4.38
C GLU A 98 3.35 -1.77 3.47
N TYR A 99 2.06 -2.10 3.60
CA TYR A 99 1.41 -3.11 2.78
C TYR A 99 1.40 -2.72 1.29
N PHE A 100 1.02 -1.48 0.96
CA PHE A 100 1.03 -1.02 -0.44
C PHE A 100 2.44 -0.93 -1.02
N GLN A 101 3.42 -0.48 -0.22
CA GLN A 101 4.81 -0.47 -0.64
C GLN A 101 5.30 -1.88 -0.99
N LEU A 102 4.96 -2.89 -0.18
CA LEU A 102 5.32 -4.27 -0.47
C LEU A 102 4.65 -4.82 -1.73
N ILE A 103 3.40 -4.42 -2.02
CA ILE A 103 2.74 -4.78 -3.28
C ILE A 103 3.51 -4.17 -4.46
N GLU A 104 3.90 -2.89 -4.38
CA GLU A 104 4.67 -2.22 -5.42
C GLU A 104 6.05 -2.89 -5.62
N GLU A 105 6.79 -3.11 -4.54
CA GLU A 105 8.06 -3.84 -4.55
C GLU A 105 7.92 -5.23 -5.16
N SER A 106 6.82 -5.92 -4.85
CA SER A 106 6.52 -7.25 -5.40
C SER A 106 6.24 -7.20 -6.91
N ILE A 107 5.49 -6.20 -7.37
CA ILE A 107 5.23 -5.99 -8.80
C ILE A 107 6.55 -5.73 -9.52
N ASN A 108 7.38 -4.82 -9.00
CA ASN A 108 8.70 -4.53 -9.58
C ASN A 108 9.59 -5.77 -9.61
N PHE A 109 9.63 -6.54 -8.52
CA PHE A 109 10.36 -7.81 -8.46
C PHE A 109 9.88 -8.79 -9.54
N ILE A 110 8.56 -8.95 -9.70
CA ILE A 110 7.96 -9.83 -10.72
C ILE A 110 8.31 -9.34 -12.12
N THR A 111 8.27 -8.03 -12.41
CA THR A 111 8.53 -7.50 -13.74
C THR A 111 10.00 -7.62 -14.13
N ASP A 112 10.91 -7.37 -13.18
CA ASP A 112 12.36 -7.26 -13.43
C ASP A 112 13.04 -8.63 -13.53
N ASN A 113 12.49 -9.68 -12.89
CA ASN A 113 13.10 -11.00 -12.86
C ASN A 113 12.52 -11.95 -13.91
N LYS A 114 13.35 -12.74 -14.60
CA LYS A 114 12.82 -13.84 -15.44
C LYS A 114 12.19 -14.92 -14.56
N ILE A 115 10.98 -15.34 -14.91
CA ILE A 115 10.26 -16.40 -14.19
C ILE A 115 10.12 -17.58 -15.14
N GLU A 116 10.66 -18.73 -14.75
CA GLU A 116 10.66 -19.93 -15.59
C GLU A 116 9.23 -20.36 -15.93
N GLY A 117 8.94 -20.50 -17.22
CA GLY A 117 7.61 -20.87 -17.72
C GLY A 117 6.58 -19.73 -17.71
N ILE A 118 6.97 -18.48 -17.44
CA ILE A 118 6.08 -17.32 -17.54
C ILE A 118 6.70 -16.26 -18.46
N SER A 119 6.08 -16.04 -19.60
CA SER A 119 6.46 -14.99 -20.54
C SER A 119 6.12 -13.59 -20.01
N ARG A 120 6.73 -12.56 -20.61
CA ARG A 120 6.41 -11.16 -20.28
C ARG A 120 4.92 -10.85 -20.49
N ASN A 121 4.31 -11.37 -21.56
CA ASN A 121 2.88 -11.16 -21.83
C ASN A 121 1.99 -11.85 -20.80
N GLU A 122 2.39 -13.01 -20.31
CA GLU A 122 1.67 -13.69 -19.22
C GLU A 122 1.76 -12.91 -17.92
N LYS A 123 2.92 -12.33 -17.57
CA LYS A 123 3.02 -11.43 -16.40
C LYS A 123 2.05 -10.26 -16.50
N ILE A 124 1.96 -9.61 -17.66
CA ILE A 124 1.02 -8.50 -17.89
C ILE A 124 -0.42 -8.98 -17.73
N ARG A 125 -0.78 -10.12 -18.33
CA ARG A 125 -2.14 -10.68 -18.22
C ARG A 125 -2.51 -10.93 -16.76
N ILE A 126 -1.65 -11.64 -16.04
CA ILE A 126 -1.80 -11.99 -14.63
C ILE A 126 -2.00 -10.74 -13.76
N LEU A 127 -1.15 -9.73 -13.91
CA LEU A 127 -1.26 -8.48 -13.13
C LEU A 127 -2.52 -7.68 -13.51
N SER A 128 -2.88 -7.68 -14.80
CA SER A 128 -4.09 -6.99 -15.29
C SER A 128 -5.39 -7.65 -14.82
N GLU A 129 -5.42 -8.97 -14.66
CA GLU A 129 -6.57 -9.71 -14.13
C GLU A 129 -6.85 -9.35 -12.67
N GLY A 130 -5.80 -9.13 -11.86
CA GLY A 130 -5.92 -8.64 -10.48
C GLY A 130 -6.55 -7.24 -10.41
N ASN A 131 -6.29 -6.38 -11.40
CA ASN A 131 -6.87 -5.03 -11.49
C ASN A 131 -8.29 -5.02 -12.09
N ARG A 132 -8.62 -5.94 -13.01
CA ARG A 132 -9.91 -5.96 -13.72
C ARG A 132 -11.12 -6.24 -12.82
N VAL A 133 -10.90 -6.84 -11.66
CA VAL A 133 -11.95 -7.03 -10.65
C VAL A 133 -12.49 -5.68 -10.14
N HIS A 134 -11.75 -4.58 -10.29
CA HIS A 134 -12.14 -3.23 -9.83
C HIS A 134 -12.64 -2.29 -10.94
N GLY A 135 -12.35 -2.59 -12.21
CA GLY A 135 -12.69 -1.72 -13.34
C GLY A 135 -14.15 -1.77 -13.81
N ASN A 136 -14.96 -2.69 -13.26
CA ASN A 136 -16.37 -2.88 -13.63
C ASN A 136 -17.33 -2.69 -12.45
N THR A 137 -16.95 -1.92 -11.44
CA THR A 137 -17.87 -1.54 -10.35
C THR A 137 -17.80 -0.03 -10.10
N ALA A 138 -18.29 0.73 -11.09
CA ALA A 138 -19.26 1.83 -10.97
C ALA A 138 -19.45 2.47 -12.35
#